data_AF-B5JTB7-F1
#
_entry.id   AF-B5JTB7-F1
#
_cell.length_a   1.000
_cell.length_b   1.000
_cell.length_c   1.000
_cell.angle_alpha   90.00
_cell.angle_beta   90.00
_cell.angle_gamma   90.00
#
_symmetry.space_group_name_H-M   'P 1'
#
loop_
_entity.id
_entity.type
_entity.pdbx_description
1 polymer ?
#
loop_
_entity_poly.entity_id
_entity_poly.type
_entity_poly.pdbx_seq_one_letter_code
_entity_poly.pdbx_strand_id
1 'polypeptide(L)'
;MSGLGLVARPRYTVRFDTLLRIAVGEELSKSGATKAPDATGEKRGGLFRSTLIFSGMTQLSRILGLLRDILLARLFGADGATDAFFVAFKIPNFFRRLFAEGAFSQAFVPVLTEYKEQRSFNELQALVARTSGTLATVLFVITAVGWWVL
;
A
#
# COMPACT_ATOMS: atom_id res chain seq x y z
N MET A 1 -2.11 74.62 -29.26
CA MET A 1 -1.55 73.29 -28.91
C MET A 1 -2.14 72.87 -27.57
N SER A 2 -2.45 71.57 -27.43
CA SER A 2 -2.85 70.88 -26.18
C SER A 2 -4.32 71.10 -25.78
N GLY A 3 -5.27 70.16 -25.87
CA GLY A 3 -5.19 68.70 -25.84
C GLY A 3 -5.31 68.21 -24.39
N LEU A 4 -6.49 67.71 -23.98
CA LEU A 4 -6.66 66.72 -22.91
C LEU A 4 -8.14 66.32 -22.76
N GLY A 5 -8.48 65.13 -23.26
CA GLY A 5 -9.75 64.47 -22.99
C GLY A 5 -9.83 64.02 -21.54
N LEU A 6 -10.90 64.42 -20.86
CA LEU A 6 -11.17 64.00 -19.49
C LEU A 6 -12.18 62.85 -19.53
N VAL A 7 -11.60 61.65 -19.54
CA VAL A 7 -12.27 60.35 -19.46
C VAL A 7 -13.00 60.25 -18.11
N ALA A 8 -14.33 60.27 -18.15
CA ALA A 8 -15.17 59.93 -17.00
C ALA A 8 -14.98 58.45 -16.64
N ARG A 9 -14.35 58.17 -15.51
CA ARG A 9 -14.17 56.82 -14.96
C ARG A 9 -15.42 56.44 -14.15
N PRO A 10 -16.16 55.36 -14.48
CA PRO A 10 -17.26 54.89 -13.65
C PRO A 10 -16.74 54.28 -12.34
N ARG A 11 -17.33 54.70 -11.21
CA ARG A 11 -17.04 54.18 -9.87
C ARG A 11 -17.80 52.87 -9.65
N TYR A 12 -17.12 51.73 -9.81
CA TYR A 12 -17.66 50.42 -9.43
C TYR A 12 -17.46 50.17 -7.93
N THR A 13 -18.29 50.76 -7.08
CA THR A 13 -18.32 50.38 -5.65
C THR A 13 -19.32 49.25 -5.48
N VAL A 14 -18.89 48.01 -5.72
CA VAL A 14 -19.69 46.83 -5.41
C VAL A 14 -19.72 46.70 -3.88
N ARG A 15 -20.90 46.87 -3.27
CA ARG A 15 -21.06 46.74 -1.82
C ARG A 15 -20.89 45.27 -1.42
N PHE A 16 -20.16 45.04 -0.34
CA PHE A 16 -19.91 43.69 0.20
C PHE A 16 -21.21 42.92 0.48
N ASP A 17 -22.26 43.63 0.94
CA ASP A 17 -23.60 43.06 1.15
C ASP A 17 -24.20 42.48 -0.14
N THR A 18 -23.98 43.14 -1.28
CA THR A 18 -24.46 42.68 -2.59
C THR A 18 -23.74 41.42 -3.04
N LEU A 19 -22.42 41.33 -2.83
CA LEU A 19 -21.66 40.12 -3.14
C LEU A 19 -22.00 38.96 -2.20
N LEU A 20 -22.24 39.24 -0.92
CA LEU A 20 -22.63 38.24 0.06
C LEU A 20 -24.00 37.63 -0.29
N ARG A 21 -24.96 38.45 -0.71
CA ARG A 21 -26.29 37.97 -1.14
C ARG A 21 -26.25 37.15 -2.42
N ILE A 22 -25.37 37.50 -3.37
CA ILE A 22 -25.19 36.76 -4.62
C ILE A 22 -24.48 35.43 -4.35
N ALA A 23 -23.38 35.43 -3.59
CA ALA A 23 -22.63 34.23 -3.26
C ALA A 23 -23.45 33.24 -2.41
N VAL A 24 -24.17 33.74 -1.39
CA VAL A 24 -25.04 32.90 -0.55
C VAL A 24 -26.27 32.43 -1.34
N GLY A 25 -26.83 33.26 -2.23
CA GLY A 25 -27.94 32.89 -3.09
C GLY A 25 -27.61 31.78 -4.08
N GLU A 26 -26.38 31.77 -4.63
CA GLU A 26 -25.90 30.70 -5.53
C GLU A 26 -25.71 29.37 -4.78
N GLU A 27 -25.13 29.40 -3.57
CA GLU A 27 -24.94 28.21 -2.74
C GLU A 27 -26.27 27.58 -2.31
N LEU A 28 -27.27 28.40 -1.96
CA LEU A 28 -28.61 27.90 -1.63
C LEU A 28 -29.32 27.31 -2.86
N SER A 29 -29.11 27.88 -4.05
CA SER A 29 -29.65 27.33 -5.30
C SER A 29 -28.99 25.99 -5.66
N LYS A 30 -27.69 25.83 -5.45
CA LYS A 30 -26.96 24.55 -5.61
C LYS A 30 -27.37 23.52 -4.56
N SER A 31 -27.60 23.94 -3.32
CA SER A 31 -28.03 23.04 -2.24
C SER A 31 -29.46 22.52 -2.41
N GLY A 32 -30.34 23.26 -3.11
CA GLY A 32 -31.69 22.82 -3.45
C GLY A 32 -31.79 21.88 -4.66
N ALA A 33 -30.70 21.68 -5.40
CA ALA A 33 -30.68 20.88 -6.62
C ALA A 33 -30.03 19.49 -6.45
N THR A 34 -29.99 18.94 -5.24
CA THR A 34 -29.65 17.51 -5.06
C THR A 34 -30.86 16.67 -5.41
N LYS A 35 -30.97 16.35 -6.70
CA LYS A 35 -31.90 15.41 -7.31
C LYS A 35 -32.10 14.19 -6.39
N ALA A 36 -33.35 13.93 -6.01
CA ALA A 36 -33.75 12.78 -5.20
C ALA A 36 -33.09 11.49 -5.73
N PRO A 37 -32.68 10.56 -4.85
CA PRO A 37 -32.06 9.32 -5.27
C PRO A 37 -33.02 8.57 -6.18
N ASP A 38 -32.62 8.46 -7.45
CA ASP A 38 -33.12 7.50 -8.42
C ASP A 38 -33.11 6.12 -7.77
N ALA A 39 -34.31 5.64 -7.43
CA ALA A 39 -34.54 4.26 -7.06
C ALA A 39 -34.39 3.39 -8.32
N THR A 40 -33.15 3.16 -8.72
CA THR A 40 -32.81 2.23 -9.80
C THR A 40 -33.05 0.82 -9.29
N GLY A 41 -34.27 0.34 -9.52
CA GLY A 41 -34.56 -1.08 -9.58
C GLY A 41 -33.86 -1.70 -10.79
N GLU A 42 -32.62 -2.16 -10.61
CA GLU A 42 -31.84 -3.03 -11.51
C GLU A 42 -30.53 -3.37 -10.74
N LYS A 43 -30.12 -4.58 -10.37
CA LYS A 43 -30.36 -5.95 -10.84
C LYS A 43 -30.20 -6.91 -9.65
N ARG A 44 -31.29 -7.49 -9.15
CA ARG A 44 -31.24 -8.56 -8.12
C ARG A 44 -30.39 -9.77 -8.56
N GLY A 45 -30.25 -9.98 -9.87
CA GLY A 45 -29.39 -11.03 -10.45
C GLY A 45 -27.88 -10.76 -10.37
N GLY A 46 -27.46 -9.50 -10.18
CA GLY A 46 -26.03 -9.15 -10.10
C GLY A 46 -25.39 -9.65 -8.82
N LEU A 47 -26.05 -9.45 -7.68
CA LEU A 47 -25.51 -9.85 -6.37
C LEU A 47 -25.42 -11.37 -6.22
N PHE A 48 -26.46 -12.10 -6.65
CA PHE A 48 -26.44 -13.57 -6.66
C PHE A 48 -25.34 -14.13 -7.56
N ARG A 49 -25.14 -13.54 -8.75
CA ARG A 49 -24.03 -13.92 -9.64
C ARG A 49 -22.68 -13.60 -9.00
N SER A 50 -22.51 -12.43 -8.38
CA SER A 50 -21.26 -12.05 -7.71
C SER A 50 -20.93 -12.95 -6.52
N THR A 51 -21.91 -13.32 -5.69
CA THR A 51 -21.72 -14.24 -4.55
C THR A 51 -21.40 -15.65 -5.02
N LEU A 52 -22.02 -16.13 -6.10
CA LEU A 52 -21.71 -17.43 -6.70
C LEU A 52 -20.31 -17.48 -7.30
N ILE A 53 -19.88 -16.42 -7.97
CA ILE A 53 -18.52 -16.33 -8.52
C ILE A 53 -17.50 -16.28 -7.39
N PHE A 54 -17.75 -15.49 -6.34
CA PHE A 54 -16.86 -15.39 -5.19
C PHE A 54 -16.77 -16.69 -4.39
N SER A 55 -17.89 -17.38 -4.15
CA SER A 55 -17.90 -18.67 -3.46
C SER A 55 -17.25 -19.77 -4.32
N GLY A 56 -17.47 -19.73 -5.64
CA GLY A 56 -16.82 -20.61 -6.61
C GLY A 56 -15.31 -20.43 -6.63
N MET A 57 -14.81 -19.20 -6.70
CA MET A 57 -13.38 -18.90 -6.61
C MET A 57 -12.79 -19.35 -5.27
N THR A 58 -13.51 -19.17 -4.17
CA THR A 58 -13.07 -19.60 -2.83
C THR A 58 -12.97 -21.13 -2.73
N GLN A 59 -13.98 -21.85 -3.23
CA GLN A 59 -13.96 -23.32 -3.27
C GLN A 59 -12.87 -23.85 -4.19
N LEU A 60 -12.70 -23.25 -5.36
CA LEU A 60 -11.66 -23.63 -6.30
C LEU A 60 -10.26 -23.46 -5.69
N SER A 61 -10.01 -22.36 -4.97
CA SER A 61 -8.76 -22.15 -4.23
C SER A 61 -8.51 -23.22 -3.17
N ARG A 62 -9.56 -23.67 -2.47
CA ARG A 62 -9.47 -24.77 -1.49
C ARG A 62 -9.16 -26.10 -2.17
N ILE A 63 -9.83 -26.43 -3.27
CA ILE A 63 -9.63 -27.68 -4.01
C ILE A 63 -8.21 -27.72 -4.61
N LEU A 64 -7.74 -26.62 -5.19
CA LEU A 64 -6.37 -26.51 -5.71
C LEU A 64 -5.33 -26.63 -4.57
N GLY A 65 -5.62 -26.07 -3.40
CA GLY A 65 -4.81 -26.23 -2.19
C GLY A 65 -4.76 -27.68 -1.69
N LEU A 66 -5.91 -28.38 -1.67
CA LEU A 66 -5.98 -29.79 -1.30
C LEU A 66 -5.24 -30.67 -2.32
N LEU A 67 -5.37 -30.37 -3.62
CA LEU A 67 -4.67 -31.08 -4.68
C LEU A 67 -3.15 -30.90 -4.55
N ARG A 68 -2.69 -29.69 -4.24
CA ARG A 68 -1.29 -29.41 -3.92
C ARG A 68 -0.82 -30.24 -2.73
N ASP A 69 -1.59 -30.27 -1.65
CA ASP A 69 -1.20 -31.00 -0.44
C ASP A 69 -1.16 -32.53 -0.69
N ILE A 70 -2.08 -33.06 -1.51
CA ILE A 70 -2.08 -34.48 -1.93
C ILE A 70 -0.90 -34.78 -2.86
N LEU A 71 -0.59 -33.90 -3.81
CA LEU A 71 0.54 -34.06 -4.74
C LEU A 71 1.87 -34.01 -3.98
N LEU A 72 2.02 -33.11 -3.01
CA LEU A 72 3.19 -33.04 -2.14
C LEU A 72 3.31 -34.29 -1.26
N ALA A 73 2.21 -34.76 -0.67
CA ALA A 73 2.20 -36.00 0.11
C ALA A 73 2.57 -37.24 -0.74
N ARG A 74 2.19 -37.25 -2.02
CA ARG A 74 2.49 -38.34 -2.98
C ARG A 74 3.91 -38.29 -3.54
N LEU A 75 4.46 -37.10 -3.77
CA LEU A 75 5.79 -36.93 -4.36
C LEU A 75 6.93 -37.09 -3.34
N PHE A 76 6.69 -36.76 -2.07
CA PHE A 76 7.75 -36.70 -1.08
C PHE A 76 7.66 -37.71 0.07
N GLY A 77 6.48 -38.29 0.34
CA GLY A 77 6.30 -39.22 1.45
C GLY A 77 6.39 -38.55 2.84
N ALA A 78 5.75 -39.17 3.83
CA ALA A 78 5.52 -38.62 5.17
C ALA A 78 6.75 -37.92 5.82
N ASP A 79 6.51 -36.69 6.32
CA ASP A 79 7.27 -35.89 7.29
C ASP A 79 8.22 -34.78 6.75
N GLY A 80 9.17 -35.05 5.84
CA GLY A 80 10.23 -34.06 5.52
C GLY A 80 9.85 -32.90 4.59
N ALA A 81 9.10 -33.17 3.51
CA ALA A 81 8.90 -32.15 2.47
C ALA A 81 7.72 -31.20 2.72
N THR A 82 6.74 -31.60 3.53
CA THR A 82 5.65 -30.72 3.93
C THR A 82 6.20 -29.57 4.78
N ASP A 83 7.13 -29.85 5.71
CA ASP A 83 7.80 -28.79 6.48
C ASP A 83 8.69 -27.91 5.59
N ALA A 84 9.48 -28.50 4.68
CA ALA A 84 10.31 -27.75 3.72
C ALA A 84 9.47 -26.80 2.83
N PHE A 85 8.27 -27.23 2.41
CA PHE A 85 7.36 -26.42 1.63
C PHE A 85 6.74 -25.25 2.44
N PHE A 86 6.40 -25.47 3.71
CA PHE A 86 5.96 -24.39 4.61
C PHE A 86 7.09 -23.42 4.94
N VAL A 87 8.31 -23.90 5.14
CA VAL A 87 9.51 -23.05 5.32
C VAL A 87 9.75 -22.19 4.07
N ALA A 88 9.67 -22.78 2.87
CA ALA A 88 9.83 -22.07 1.60
C ALA A 88 8.85 -20.89 1.43
N PHE A 89 7.61 -21.01 1.92
CA PHE A 89 6.64 -19.90 1.87
C PHE A 89 6.77 -18.88 3.01
N LYS A 90 7.38 -19.26 4.14
CA LYS A 90 7.66 -18.31 5.23
C LYS A 90 8.79 -17.35 4.86
N ILE A 91 9.76 -17.78 4.05
CA ILE A 91 10.88 -16.95 3.61
C ILE A 91 10.40 -15.67 2.89
N PRO A 92 9.59 -15.72 1.81
CA PRO A 92 9.08 -14.52 1.14
C PRO A 92 8.25 -13.62 2.05
N ASN A 93 7.43 -14.21 2.92
CA ASN A 93 6.63 -13.43 3.86
C ASN A 93 7.49 -12.73 4.91
N PHE A 94 8.56 -13.35 5.38
CA PHE A 94 9.52 -12.72 6.28
C PHE A 94 10.24 -11.55 5.60
N PHE A 95 10.73 -11.74 4.36
CA PHE A 95 11.32 -10.65 3.58
C PHE A 95 10.34 -9.50 3.33
N ARG A 96 9.07 -9.81 3.02
CA ARG A 96 8.01 -8.82 2.87
C ARG A 96 7.80 -8.04 4.18
N ARG A 97 7.74 -8.72 5.33
CA ARG A 97 7.60 -8.07 6.65
C ARG A 97 8.84 -7.25 7.03
N LEU A 98 10.04 -7.73 6.69
CA LEU A 98 11.28 -7.07 7.03
C LEU A 98 11.52 -5.81 6.18
N PHE A 99 11.32 -5.90 4.86
CA PHE A 99 11.66 -4.84 3.91
C PHE A 99 10.45 -4.05 3.38
N ALA A 100 9.31 -4.71 3.09
CA ALA A 100 8.15 -4.06 2.48
C ALA A 100 7.17 -3.45 3.52
N GLU A 101 7.06 -4.06 4.70
CA GLU A 101 6.35 -3.45 5.85
C GLU A 101 7.24 -2.41 6.56
N GLY A 102 8.50 -2.23 6.13
CA GLY A 102 9.35 -1.12 6.55
C GLY A 102 9.94 -1.25 7.95
N ALA A 103 9.78 -2.39 8.63
CA ALA A 103 10.32 -2.63 9.97
C ALA A 103 11.85 -2.42 10.03
N PHE A 104 12.57 -2.86 8.99
CA PHE A 104 14.01 -2.61 8.85
C PHE A 104 14.30 -1.11 8.66
N SER A 105 13.58 -0.43 7.76
CA SER A 105 13.78 1.00 7.50
C SER A 105 13.47 1.87 8.73
N GLN A 106 12.47 1.52 9.54
CA GLN A 106 12.14 2.26 10.77
C GLN A 106 13.25 2.18 11.82
N ALA A 107 13.95 1.04 11.93
CA ALA A 107 15.06 0.89 12.87
C ALA A 107 16.40 1.38 12.28
N PHE A 108 16.61 1.24 10.96
CA PHE A 108 17.89 1.47 10.32
C PHE A 108 18.10 2.93 9.88
N VAL A 109 17.05 3.62 9.42
CA VAL A 109 17.12 5.03 8.99
C VAL A 109 17.58 5.98 10.10
N PRO A 110 17.03 5.95 11.32
CA PRO A 110 17.48 6.84 12.39
C PRO A 110 18.95 6.56 12.78
N VAL A 111 19.35 5.30 12.87
CA VAL A 111 20.75 4.90 13.17
C VAL A 111 21.71 5.39 12.08
N LEU A 112 21.32 5.26 10.81
CA LEU A 112 22.15 5.73 9.69
C LEU A 112 22.25 7.26 9.66
N THR A 113 21.20 7.96 10.05
CA THR A 113 21.15 9.43 10.13
C THR A 113 22.04 9.93 11.27
N GLU A 114 21.97 9.30 12.44
CA GLU A 114 22.81 9.61 13.59
C GLU A 114 24.30 9.42 13.30
N TYR A 115 24.68 8.31 12.64
CA TYR A 115 26.07 8.09 12.24
C TYR A 115 26.55 9.03 11.13
N LYS A 116 25.66 9.45 10.22
CA LYS A 116 25.99 10.41 9.16
C LYS A 116 26.24 11.81 9.73
N GLU A 117 25.55 12.20 10.81
CA GLU A 117 25.69 13.51 11.44
C GLU A 117 26.79 13.58 12.50
N GLN A 118 27.06 12.50 13.23
CA GLN A 118 27.97 12.51 14.38
C GLN A 118 29.34 11.83 14.15
N ARG A 119 29.50 10.99 13.10
CA ARG A 119 30.70 10.15 12.90
C ARG A 119 31.31 10.29 11.50
N SER A 120 32.56 9.86 11.36
CA SER A 120 33.28 9.90 10.08
C SER A 120 32.76 8.85 9.08
N PHE A 121 32.88 9.12 7.78
CA PHE A 121 32.41 8.23 6.69
C PHE A 121 32.94 6.79 6.81
N ASN A 122 34.11 6.61 7.43
CA ASN A 122 34.73 5.30 7.66
C ASN A 122 33.98 4.47 8.71
N GLU A 123 33.42 5.10 9.76
CA GLU A 123 32.64 4.39 10.77
C GLU A 123 31.24 4.00 10.27
N LEU A 124 30.66 4.81 9.38
CA LEU A 124 29.42 4.45 8.68
C LEU A 124 29.62 3.20 7.80
N GLN A 125 30.73 3.15 7.05
CA GLN A 125 31.08 1.96 6.26
C GLN A 125 31.34 0.74 7.15
N ALA A 126 31.99 0.91 8.29
CA ALA A 126 32.20 -0.18 9.24
C ALA A 126 30.88 -0.69 9.85
N LEU A 127 29.92 0.19 10.17
CA LEU A 127 28.61 -0.19 10.67
C LEU A 127 27.81 -0.98 9.61
N VAL A 128 27.82 -0.51 8.37
CA VAL A 128 27.16 -1.20 7.25
C VAL A 128 27.81 -2.55 7.00
N ALA A 129 29.14 -2.61 6.95
CA ALA A 129 29.89 -3.84 6.74
C ALA A 129 29.69 -4.86 7.86
N ARG A 130 29.61 -4.42 9.12
CA ARG A 130 29.28 -5.30 10.25
C ARG A 130 27.85 -5.80 10.16
N THR A 131 26.89 -4.91 9.90
CA THR A 131 25.46 -5.29 9.82
C THR A 131 25.19 -6.27 8.68
N SER A 132 25.72 -5.97 7.48
CA SER A 132 25.60 -6.86 6.32
C SER A 132 26.37 -8.16 6.53
N GLY A 133 27.55 -8.10 7.17
CA GLY A 133 28.33 -9.27 7.56
C GLY A 133 27.55 -10.21 8.48
N THR A 134 26.96 -9.69 9.57
CA THR A 134 26.16 -10.50 10.50
C THR A 134 24.94 -11.10 9.82
N LEU A 135 24.22 -10.33 9.00
CA LEU A 135 23.07 -10.83 8.22
C LEU A 135 23.49 -11.94 7.25
N ALA A 136 24.60 -11.76 6.54
CA ALA A 136 25.14 -12.74 5.61
C ALA A 136 25.60 -14.01 6.34
N THR A 137 26.28 -13.89 7.49
CA THR A 137 26.68 -15.04 8.31
C THR A 137 25.47 -15.81 8.82
N VAL A 138 24.46 -15.13 9.35
CA VAL A 138 23.22 -15.78 9.81
C VAL A 138 22.52 -16.49 8.65
N LEU A 139 22.39 -15.84 7.49
CA LEU A 139 21.79 -16.44 6.30
C LEU A 139 22.59 -17.66 5.81
N PHE A 140 23.92 -17.58 5.84
CA PHE A 140 24.80 -18.68 5.47
C PHE A 140 24.64 -19.87 6.41
N VAL A 141 24.60 -19.64 7.73
CA VAL A 141 24.36 -20.71 8.72
C VAL A 141 23.00 -21.34 8.51
N ILE A 142 21.94 -20.55 8.29
CA ILE A 142 20.59 -21.08 8.02
C ILE A 142 20.59 -21.92 6.74
N THR A 143 21.25 -21.45 5.67
CA THR A 143 21.36 -22.20 4.41
C THR A 143 22.15 -23.49 4.59
N ALA A 144 23.26 -23.46 5.33
CA ALA A 144 24.09 -24.63 5.61
C ALA A 144 23.35 -25.67 6.46
N VAL A 145 22.61 -25.22 7.48
CA VAL A 145 21.74 -26.10 8.30
C VAL A 145 20.60 -26.65 7.46
N GLY A 146 19.98 -25.82 6.61
CA GLY A 146 18.92 -26.25 5.69
C GLY A 146 19.41 -27.29 4.69
N TRP A 147 20.61 -27.14 4.14
CA TRP A 147 21.25 -28.16 3.32
C TRP A 147 21.53 -29.42 4.13
N TRP A 148 22.07 -29.29 5.34
CA TRP A 148 22.44 -30.44 6.18
C TRP A 148 21.23 -31.28 6.63
N VAL A 149 20.08 -30.63 6.81
CA VAL A 149 18.83 -31.27 7.28
C VAL A 149 18.02 -31.91 6.13
N LEU A 150 18.24 -31.47 4.88
CA LEU A 150 17.53 -31.95 3.68
C LEU A 150 18.26 -33.11 3.01
#